data_AF-A0A094A461-F1
#
_entry.id   AF-A0A094A461-F1
#
_cell.length_a   1.000
_cell.length_b   1.000
_cell.length_c   1.000
_cell.angle_alpha   90.00
_cell.angle_beta   90.00
_cell.angle_gamma   90.00
#
_symmetry.space_group_name_H-M   'P 1'
#
loop_
_entity.id
_entity.type
_entity.pdbx_description
1 polymer ?
#
loop_
_entity_poly.entity_id
_entity_poly.type
_entity_poly.pdbx_seq_one_letter_code
_entity_poly.pdbx_strand_id
1 'polypeptide(L)'
;MSAPLAVPAMNRHTATVIFLHGLGDQGAGWIDLAVNWRRRQKFTETKFIFPNAPSIPVTLNGGMRMPGWYDIKAIEDFSAEEDEAGIMRSRTTVHRLIDAEIAAGIPSERIIIGGFSQGGAMSLLSGATCEHKLGGIVSLSGYMLLKNKFKELVPEGNPNKDTDIFMGHGDQDPLVLTEWGRMTAAKMAELGWKVDLKIYPGLKHSAAPKEIDDFEDYLHVWIPDLKEGPAQRLQQWQMFLSRAYFLPAFFTVTVLALAIIFRSFWAVAPAVGGPASVKQFGSALKSRKMSSTTTRTPVYFVSHGGPNIMYDTTHPAYTRLTALGREITTTIKPKAILVLSAHWEGTATTLAINSAPSTPLIYDFGGFPSHYYKAKFPHTGSPQLADSALRLLADAGIPAKPATRGLDHGVWVPFSILFNPDTNPLSVPIVQLSLFDSDSGDAHYTLGEALAPLRDEGVLIVVSGQAVHNLPDFFASRGSLKPRDYTLTFDEALKQAVEVDPAERRGKMAELLKRGDARKAHPTFEHLLPVFVGAGAGGKDRGVRLWTMCEGSVSWGMFRFGDLPEESVREKDVGEKDL
;
A
#
# COMPACT_ATOMS: atom_id res chain seq x y z
N MET A 1 1.41 -7.61 25.19
CA MET A 1 1.76 -6.88 23.96
C MET A 1 0.78 -7.29 22.87
N SER A 2 0.49 -6.39 21.92
CA SER A 2 -0.19 -6.79 20.68
C SER A 2 0.70 -7.76 19.90
N ALA A 3 0.08 -8.60 19.07
CA ALA A 3 0.83 -9.53 18.23
C ALA A 3 1.83 -8.75 17.35
N PRO A 4 3.06 -9.25 17.18
CA PRO A 4 4.03 -8.63 16.28
C PRO A 4 3.53 -8.73 14.84
N LEU A 5 3.83 -7.72 14.03
CA LEU A 5 3.58 -7.78 12.59
C LEU A 5 4.67 -8.63 11.95
N ALA A 6 4.29 -9.68 11.22
CA ALA A 6 5.25 -10.57 10.58
C ALA A 6 5.07 -10.55 9.05
N VAL A 7 6.16 -10.34 8.33
CA VAL A 7 6.23 -10.54 6.88
C VAL A 7 6.91 -11.90 6.64
N PRO A 8 6.19 -12.91 6.12
CA PRO A 8 6.75 -14.23 5.94
C PRO A 8 7.89 -14.24 4.91
N ALA A 9 8.73 -15.28 4.97
CA ALA A 9 9.64 -15.62 3.88
C ALA A 9 8.85 -15.85 2.57
N MET A 10 9.39 -15.46 1.42
CA MET A 10 8.77 -15.78 0.12
C MET A 10 8.97 -17.26 -0.24
N ASN A 11 10.15 -17.77 0.10
CA ASN A 11 10.57 -19.15 -0.12
C ASN A 11 10.62 -19.89 1.22
N ARG A 12 11.57 -20.82 1.39
CA ARG A 12 11.81 -21.47 2.67
C ARG A 12 12.22 -20.44 3.73
N HIS A 13 11.72 -20.59 4.95
CA HIS A 13 12.11 -19.73 6.07
C HIS A 13 13.43 -20.24 6.66
N THR A 14 14.54 -19.57 6.38
CA THR A 14 15.89 -19.97 6.86
C THR A 14 16.58 -18.92 7.72
N ALA A 15 16.04 -17.70 7.78
CA ALA A 15 16.56 -16.62 8.59
C ALA A 15 15.42 -15.74 9.11
N THR A 16 15.65 -15.02 10.19
CA THR A 16 14.69 -14.04 10.73
C THR A 16 15.38 -12.72 11.04
N VAL A 17 14.74 -11.61 10.69
CA VAL A 17 15.11 -10.26 11.16
C VAL A 17 14.01 -9.76 12.09
N ILE A 18 14.36 -9.42 13.33
CA ILE A 18 13.46 -8.79 14.31
C ILE A 18 13.85 -7.32 14.41
N PHE A 19 12.95 -6.40 14.02
CA PHE A 19 13.25 -4.97 13.96
C PHE A 19 12.35 -4.14 14.89
N LEU A 20 12.96 -3.49 15.89
CA LEU A 20 12.29 -2.73 16.94
C LEU A 20 12.12 -1.25 16.55
N HIS A 21 10.89 -0.74 16.56
CA HIS A 21 10.59 0.66 16.23
C HIS A 21 11.02 1.64 17.34
N GLY A 22 11.03 2.95 17.05
CA GLY A 22 11.33 4.02 18.01
C GLY A 22 10.15 4.39 18.93
N LEU A 23 10.37 5.33 19.85
CA LEU A 23 9.33 5.83 20.76
C LEU A 23 8.12 6.39 20.00
N GLY A 24 6.91 6.03 20.42
CA GLY A 24 5.66 6.56 19.87
C GLY A 24 5.23 5.96 18.53
N ASP A 25 6.09 5.17 17.89
CA ASP A 25 5.84 4.46 16.63
C ASP A 25 5.20 3.07 16.89
N GLN A 26 5.06 2.27 15.85
CA GLN A 26 4.56 0.90 15.87
C GLN A 26 5.34 0.04 14.86
N GLY A 27 5.29 -1.29 15.01
CA GLY A 27 6.01 -2.20 14.11
C GLY A 27 5.63 -2.01 12.63
N ALA A 28 4.37 -1.64 12.36
CA ALA A 28 3.90 -1.34 11.01
C ALA A 28 4.64 -0.15 10.35
N GLY A 29 5.18 0.80 11.12
CA GLY A 29 5.94 1.94 10.59
C GLY A 29 7.24 1.55 9.87
N TRP A 30 7.72 0.32 10.08
CA TRP A 30 8.97 -0.20 9.51
C TRP A 30 8.76 -1.33 8.50
N ILE A 31 7.51 -1.68 8.18
CA ILE A 31 7.21 -2.79 7.25
C ILE A 31 7.79 -2.54 5.84
N ASP A 32 7.93 -1.27 5.45
CA ASP A 32 8.45 -0.88 4.14
C ASP A 32 9.88 -1.35 3.90
N LEU A 33 10.69 -1.58 4.96
CA LEU A 33 11.98 -2.26 4.82
C LEU A 33 11.81 -3.63 4.15
N ALA A 34 10.92 -4.45 4.71
CA ALA A 34 10.66 -5.78 4.19
C ALA A 34 10.00 -5.70 2.81
N VAL A 35 8.98 -4.83 2.62
CA VAL A 35 8.25 -4.72 1.35
C VAL A 35 9.16 -4.24 0.21
N ASN A 36 10.02 -3.24 0.45
CA ASN A 36 10.95 -2.73 -0.56
C ASN A 36 11.95 -3.81 -0.99
N TRP A 37 12.58 -4.50 -0.03
CA TRP A 37 13.49 -5.59 -0.32
C TRP A 37 12.80 -6.75 -1.05
N ARG A 38 11.56 -7.07 -0.69
CA ARG A 38 10.74 -8.08 -1.38
C ARG A 38 10.50 -7.74 -2.85
N ARG A 39 10.13 -6.50 -3.15
CA ARG A 39 9.94 -6.01 -4.53
C ARG A 39 11.22 -6.16 -5.35
N ARG A 40 12.38 -6.00 -4.71
CA ARG A 40 13.71 -6.18 -5.31
C ARG A 40 14.22 -7.63 -5.31
N GLN A 41 13.36 -8.61 -4.98
CA GLN A 41 13.71 -10.03 -4.88
C GLN A 41 14.88 -10.33 -3.91
N LYS A 42 14.96 -9.56 -2.82
CA LYS A 42 15.99 -9.72 -1.79
C LYS A 42 15.47 -10.49 -0.57
N PHE A 43 16.41 -11.15 0.11
CA PHE A 43 16.20 -11.91 1.35
C PHE A 43 15.03 -12.89 1.26
N THR A 44 14.92 -13.61 0.14
CA THR A 44 13.70 -14.38 -0.20
C THR A 44 13.37 -15.45 0.83
N GLU A 45 14.38 -15.88 1.60
CA GLU A 45 14.26 -16.89 2.66
C GLU A 45 14.16 -16.33 4.09
N THR A 46 14.12 -15.00 4.23
CA THR A 46 14.13 -14.32 5.53
C THR A 46 12.72 -13.91 5.93
N LYS A 47 12.29 -14.25 7.15
CA LYS A 47 11.09 -13.68 7.76
C LYS A 47 11.43 -12.36 8.45
N PHE A 48 10.57 -11.35 8.34
CA PHE A 48 10.73 -10.09 9.08
C PHE A 48 9.66 -9.99 10.16
N ILE A 49 10.07 -9.62 11.38
CA ILE A 49 9.18 -9.45 12.54
C ILE A 49 9.34 -8.03 13.06
N PHE A 50 8.25 -7.30 13.09
CA PHE A 50 8.15 -5.94 13.60
C PHE A 50 7.23 -5.95 14.83
N PRO A 51 7.78 -6.18 16.04
CA PRO A 51 7.00 -6.18 17.27
C PRO A 51 6.54 -4.78 17.63
N ASN A 52 5.46 -4.71 18.40
CA ASN A 52 4.92 -3.45 18.93
C ASN A 52 5.30 -3.31 20.40
N ALA A 53 5.89 -2.17 20.76
CA ALA A 53 6.13 -1.81 22.13
C ALA A 53 4.81 -1.71 22.93
N PRO A 54 4.80 -2.03 24.23
CA PRO A 54 3.63 -1.79 25.05
C PRO A 54 3.31 -0.29 25.14
N SER A 55 2.03 0.05 25.31
CA SER A 55 1.64 1.42 25.66
C SER A 55 1.96 1.67 27.14
N ILE A 56 2.87 2.59 27.41
CA ILE A 56 3.35 2.98 28.75
C ILE A 56 3.27 4.51 28.91
N PRO A 57 3.13 5.05 30.13
CA PRO A 57 3.36 6.47 30.37
C PRO A 57 4.81 6.83 30.08
N VAL A 58 5.04 7.98 29.43
CA VAL A 58 6.38 8.48 29.10
C VAL A 58 6.61 9.82 29.82
N THR A 59 7.52 9.83 30.79
CA THR A 59 7.82 10.96 31.68
C THR A 59 8.26 12.20 30.90
N LEU A 60 9.18 12.03 29.94
CA LEU A 60 9.63 13.08 29.03
C LEU A 60 8.47 13.79 28.32
N ASN A 61 7.41 13.05 28.02
CA ASN A 61 6.21 13.54 27.33
C ASN A 61 5.09 13.87 28.32
N GLY A 62 5.42 14.30 29.54
CA GLY A 62 4.46 14.70 30.57
C GLY A 62 3.56 13.56 31.06
N GLY A 63 4.03 12.31 30.98
CA GLY A 63 3.27 11.11 31.39
C GLY A 63 2.26 10.62 30.34
N MET A 64 2.26 11.18 29.12
CA MET A 64 1.38 10.70 28.04
C MET A 64 1.63 9.21 27.75
N ARG A 65 0.54 8.43 27.62
CA ARG A 65 0.61 7.01 27.27
C ARG A 65 0.81 6.84 25.76
N MET A 66 1.90 6.20 25.37
CA MET A 66 2.23 5.90 23.97
C MET A 66 3.07 4.62 23.89
N PRO A 67 3.24 4.02 22.70
CA PRO A 67 4.15 2.89 22.53
C PRO A 67 5.57 3.26 22.99
N GLY A 68 6.11 2.50 23.93
CA GLY A 68 7.45 2.70 24.46
C GLY A 68 8.01 1.42 25.04
N TRP A 69 9.25 1.11 24.69
CA TRP A 69 9.98 -0.05 25.23
C TRP A 69 10.34 0.17 26.69
N TYR A 70 10.63 1.40 27.07
CA TYR A 70 10.91 1.83 28.45
C TYR A 70 10.58 3.32 28.60
N ASP A 71 10.46 3.79 29.83
CA ASP A 71 10.25 5.20 30.12
C ASP A 71 11.53 6.01 29.90
N ILE A 72 11.38 7.23 29.36
CA ILE A 72 12.47 8.19 29.19
C ILE A 72 12.17 9.35 30.14
N LYS A 73 13.05 9.57 31.11
CA LYS A 73 12.88 10.63 32.12
C LYS A 73 13.44 11.99 31.67
N ALA A 74 14.54 12.00 30.92
CA ALA A 74 15.15 13.21 30.36
C ALA A 74 15.94 12.89 29.08
N ILE A 75 16.02 13.85 28.13
CA ILE A 75 16.80 13.75 26.88
C ILE A 75 18.16 14.46 26.97
N GLU A 76 18.40 15.29 27.98
CA GLU A 76 19.60 16.14 28.00
C GLU A 76 20.82 15.44 28.62
N ASP A 77 20.64 14.25 29.20
CA ASP A 77 21.67 13.61 30.01
C ASP A 77 21.76 12.11 29.76
N PHE A 78 22.82 11.71 29.05
CA PHE A 78 23.23 10.32 28.82
C PHE A 78 23.62 9.57 30.11
N SER A 79 23.64 10.25 31.26
CA SER A 79 23.91 9.72 32.59
C SER A 79 22.72 9.77 33.55
N ALA A 80 21.56 10.25 33.10
CA ALA A 80 20.35 10.25 33.89
C ALA A 80 19.90 8.83 34.28
N GLU A 81 19.15 8.74 35.37
CA GLU A 81 18.60 7.48 35.87
C GLU A 81 17.64 6.83 34.84
N GLU A 82 18.00 5.66 34.34
CA GLU A 82 17.23 4.92 33.34
C GLU A 82 16.06 4.14 33.95
N ASP A 83 15.02 3.85 33.16
CA ASP A 83 13.93 2.93 33.54
C ASP A 83 14.40 1.47 33.42
N GLU A 84 15.24 1.04 34.36
CA GLU A 84 15.80 -0.32 34.37
C GLU A 84 14.71 -1.39 34.34
N ALA A 85 13.62 -1.21 35.09
CA ALA A 85 12.52 -2.17 35.12
C ALA A 85 11.82 -2.30 33.75
N GLY A 86 11.57 -1.18 33.05
CA GLY A 86 11.02 -1.21 31.70
C GLY A 86 11.97 -1.77 30.66
N ILE A 87 13.24 -1.39 30.73
CA ILE A 87 14.31 -1.90 29.86
C ILE A 87 14.40 -3.42 29.99
N MET A 88 14.48 -3.95 31.21
CA MET A 88 14.58 -5.39 31.46
C MET A 88 13.33 -6.15 31.02
N ARG A 89 12.12 -5.59 31.23
CA ARG A 89 10.87 -6.16 30.71
C ARG A 89 10.87 -6.28 29.19
N SER A 90 11.34 -5.24 28.50
CA SER A 90 11.43 -5.24 27.04
C SER A 90 12.49 -6.20 26.53
N ARG A 91 13.64 -6.29 27.20
CA ARG A 91 14.68 -7.29 26.92
C ARG A 91 14.11 -8.71 26.97
N THR A 92 13.41 -9.07 28.05
CA THR A 92 12.76 -10.39 28.18
C THR A 92 11.78 -10.67 27.04
N THR A 93 11.04 -9.66 26.59
CA THR A 93 10.10 -9.84 25.48
C THR A 93 10.83 -10.12 24.17
N VAL A 94 11.87 -9.36 23.89
CA VAL A 94 12.68 -9.54 22.68
C VAL A 94 13.34 -10.92 22.68
N HIS A 95 13.88 -11.36 23.83
CA HIS A 95 14.44 -12.72 23.97
C HIS A 95 13.39 -13.79 23.69
N ARG A 96 12.16 -13.65 24.19
CA ARG A 96 11.07 -14.60 23.86
C ARG A 96 10.74 -14.66 22.37
N LEU A 97 10.90 -13.55 21.63
CA LEU A 97 10.72 -13.58 20.17
C LEU A 97 11.85 -14.37 19.49
N ILE A 98 13.08 -14.22 19.96
CA ILE A 98 14.23 -15.00 19.49
C ILE A 98 13.99 -16.49 19.80
N ASP A 99 13.63 -16.83 21.03
CA ASP A 99 13.36 -18.20 21.46
C ASP A 99 12.24 -18.85 20.63
N ALA A 100 11.20 -18.09 20.30
CA ALA A 100 10.10 -18.57 19.47
C ALA A 100 10.55 -18.93 18.04
N GLU A 101 11.46 -18.15 17.46
CA GLU A 101 12.02 -18.43 16.13
C GLU A 101 12.99 -19.62 16.15
N ILE A 102 13.79 -19.75 17.22
CA ILE A 102 14.64 -20.92 17.44
C ILE A 102 13.78 -22.18 17.60
N ALA A 103 12.71 -22.11 18.39
CA ALA A 103 11.75 -23.21 18.55
C ALA A 103 11.03 -23.56 17.25
N ALA A 104 10.87 -22.59 16.34
CA ALA A 104 10.36 -22.81 14.99
C ALA A 104 11.40 -23.41 14.01
N GLY A 105 12.62 -23.71 14.49
CA GLY A 105 13.67 -24.38 13.72
C GLY A 105 14.65 -23.44 13.02
N ILE A 106 14.61 -22.13 13.30
CA ILE A 106 15.55 -21.16 12.74
C ILE A 106 16.86 -21.19 13.53
N PRO A 107 18.02 -21.44 12.90
CA PRO A 107 19.30 -21.37 13.60
C PRO A 107 19.51 -19.97 14.19
N SER A 108 19.92 -19.88 15.46
CA SER A 108 20.07 -18.58 16.13
C SER A 108 21.09 -17.67 15.44
N GLU A 109 22.15 -18.24 14.85
CA GLU A 109 23.15 -17.54 14.03
C GLU A 109 22.58 -16.94 12.72
N ARG A 110 21.31 -17.21 12.41
CA ARG A 110 20.58 -16.62 11.28
C ARG A 110 19.41 -15.74 11.73
N ILE A 111 19.42 -15.36 13.02
CA ILE A 111 18.51 -14.37 13.58
C ILE A 111 19.27 -13.06 13.76
N ILE A 112 18.80 -12.00 13.11
CA ILE A 112 19.32 -10.64 13.24
C ILE A 112 18.36 -9.84 14.10
N ILE A 113 18.90 -9.11 15.08
CA ILE A 113 18.14 -8.11 15.81
C ILE A 113 18.53 -6.71 15.34
N GLY A 114 17.52 -5.88 15.06
CA GLY A 114 17.68 -4.51 14.64
C GLY A 114 16.73 -3.58 15.35
N GLY A 115 16.97 -2.28 15.25
CA GLY A 115 15.97 -1.29 15.66
C GLY A 115 16.39 0.14 15.40
N PHE A 116 15.43 1.04 15.55
CA PHE A 116 15.62 2.49 15.41
C PHE A 116 15.39 3.22 16.74
N SER A 117 16.21 4.23 17.05
CA SER A 117 16.04 5.09 18.23
C SER A 117 15.95 4.26 19.53
N GLN A 118 14.87 4.40 20.30
CA GLN A 118 14.60 3.57 21.48
C GLN A 118 14.69 2.06 21.20
N GLY A 119 14.21 1.62 20.03
CA GLY A 119 14.33 0.24 19.57
C GLY A 119 15.76 -0.15 19.18
N GLY A 120 16.54 0.79 18.65
CA GLY A 120 17.97 0.61 18.36
C GLY A 120 18.80 0.42 19.63
N ALA A 121 18.45 1.15 20.69
CA ALA A 121 19.04 0.98 22.02
C ALA A 121 18.68 -0.39 22.63
N MET A 122 17.41 -0.81 22.51
CA MET A 122 17.00 -2.15 22.91
C MET A 122 17.69 -3.25 22.10
N SER A 123 17.91 -3.04 20.80
CA SER A 123 18.59 -4.01 19.93
C SER A 123 20.02 -4.30 20.41
N LEU A 124 20.77 -3.26 20.77
CA LEU A 124 22.12 -3.38 21.34
C LEU A 124 22.11 -4.18 22.64
N LEU A 125 21.24 -3.80 23.59
CA LEU A 125 21.14 -4.49 24.88
C LEU A 125 20.70 -5.94 24.70
N SER A 126 19.58 -6.17 24.03
CA SER A 126 19.02 -7.51 23.84
C SER A 126 19.95 -8.43 23.06
N GLY A 127 20.62 -7.92 22.02
CA GLY A 127 21.57 -8.70 21.23
C GLY A 127 22.81 -9.09 22.02
N ALA A 128 23.48 -8.13 22.65
CA ALA A 128 24.72 -8.38 23.39
C ALA A 128 24.52 -9.27 24.64
N THR A 129 23.31 -9.30 25.17
CA THR A 129 22.96 -10.04 26.40
C THR A 129 22.10 -11.28 26.12
N CYS A 130 21.96 -11.69 24.85
CA CYS A 130 21.26 -12.92 24.49
C CYS A 130 22.12 -14.15 24.81
N GLU A 131 21.50 -15.19 25.37
CA GLU A 131 22.16 -16.48 25.67
C GLU A 131 22.42 -17.31 24.41
N HIS A 132 21.71 -17.02 23.32
CA HIS A 132 21.94 -17.62 22.02
C HIS A 132 22.84 -16.73 21.17
N LYS A 133 23.81 -17.35 20.48
CA LYS A 133 24.60 -16.63 19.48
C LYS A 133 23.71 -16.21 18.32
N LEU A 134 23.72 -14.93 18.01
CA LEU A 134 22.94 -14.30 16.95
C LEU A 134 23.77 -14.11 15.67
N GLY A 135 23.09 -13.92 14.55
CA GLY A 135 23.73 -13.62 13.27
C GLY A 135 24.20 -12.17 13.17
N GLY A 136 23.62 -11.25 13.94
CA GLY A 136 23.96 -9.84 13.83
C GLY A 136 23.11 -8.93 14.71
N ILE A 137 23.66 -7.76 15.01
CA ILE A 137 23.03 -6.73 15.84
C ILE A 137 23.09 -5.40 15.09
N VAL A 138 21.95 -4.74 14.97
CA VAL A 138 21.78 -3.51 14.19
C VAL A 138 21.17 -2.43 15.07
N SER A 139 21.73 -1.22 15.03
CA SER A 139 21.21 -0.06 15.77
C SER A 139 21.23 1.18 14.88
N LEU A 140 20.05 1.69 14.52
CA LEU A 140 19.90 2.92 13.75
C LEU A 140 19.51 4.07 14.68
N SER A 141 20.30 5.13 14.71
CA SER A 141 20.11 6.28 15.62
C SER A 141 19.88 5.87 17.08
N GLY A 142 20.53 4.79 17.53
CA GLY A 142 20.39 4.21 18.86
C GLY A 142 21.52 4.60 19.81
N TYR A 143 21.46 4.08 21.03
CA TYR A 143 22.43 4.38 22.08
C TYR A 143 22.53 3.26 23.14
N MET A 144 23.60 3.27 23.94
CA MET A 144 23.84 2.25 24.97
C MET A 144 22.91 2.44 26.17
N LEU A 145 22.25 1.36 26.59
CA LEU A 145 21.45 1.32 27.81
C LEU A 145 22.21 0.69 28.97
N LEU A 146 21.85 1.05 30.20
CA LEU A 146 22.33 0.42 31.43
C LEU A 146 23.86 0.37 31.51
N LYS A 147 24.55 1.40 31.02
CA LYS A 147 26.02 1.42 30.83
C LYS A 147 26.84 0.91 32.01
N ASN A 148 26.40 1.18 33.24
CA ASN A 148 27.08 0.78 34.48
C ASN A 148 26.83 -0.70 34.85
N LYS A 149 25.73 -1.28 34.39
CA LYS A 149 25.32 -2.67 34.64
C LYS A 149 25.46 -3.56 33.41
N PHE A 150 25.72 -2.99 32.23
CA PHE A 150 25.70 -3.71 30.96
C PHE A 150 26.58 -4.95 30.97
N LYS A 151 27.79 -4.84 31.51
CA LYS A 151 28.74 -5.96 31.63
C LYS A 151 28.21 -7.09 32.51
N GLU A 152 27.44 -6.78 33.55
CA GLU A 152 26.84 -7.77 34.46
C GLU A 152 25.66 -8.50 33.80
N LEU A 153 25.03 -7.88 32.80
CA LEU A 153 23.91 -8.47 32.05
C LEU A 153 24.37 -9.41 30.92
N VAL A 154 25.66 -9.37 30.56
CA VAL A 154 26.23 -10.26 29.56
C VAL A 154 26.29 -11.68 30.13
N PRO A 155 25.72 -12.68 29.45
CA PRO A 155 25.74 -14.05 29.94
C PRO A 155 27.17 -14.61 30.00
N GLU A 156 27.37 -15.61 30.87
CA GLU A 156 28.64 -16.32 30.97
C GLU A 156 29.08 -16.87 29.61
N GLY A 157 30.37 -16.74 29.29
CA GLY A 157 30.92 -17.12 27.99
C GLY A 157 30.65 -16.13 26.85
N ASN A 158 29.77 -15.14 27.03
CA ASN A 158 29.41 -14.11 26.04
C ASN A 158 29.25 -14.67 24.61
N PRO A 159 28.16 -15.42 24.32
CA PRO A 159 27.94 -16.05 23.01
C PRO A 159 27.95 -15.08 21.83
N ASN A 160 27.69 -13.80 22.10
CA ASN A 160 27.62 -12.73 21.11
C ASN A 160 28.87 -11.84 21.07
N LYS A 161 29.98 -12.27 21.69
CA LYS A 161 31.25 -11.52 21.70
C LYS A 161 31.74 -11.17 20.29
N ASP A 162 31.64 -12.13 19.39
CA ASP A 162 32.10 -12.03 18.00
C ASP A 162 30.96 -11.71 17.01
N THR A 163 29.76 -11.43 17.52
CA THR A 163 28.64 -10.99 16.67
C THR A 163 28.89 -9.55 16.23
N ASP A 164 28.96 -9.33 14.91
CA ASP A 164 29.18 -7.98 14.37
C ASP A 164 28.02 -7.05 14.72
N ILE A 165 28.35 -5.82 15.10
CA ILE A 165 27.37 -4.77 15.39
C ILE A 165 27.46 -3.70 14.32
N PHE A 166 26.36 -3.49 13.58
CA PHE A 166 26.21 -2.36 12.69
C PHE A 166 25.49 -1.22 13.41
N MET A 167 26.09 -0.03 13.39
CA MET A 167 25.49 1.19 13.90
C MET A 167 25.39 2.24 12.79
N GLY A 168 24.19 2.75 12.55
CA GLY A 168 23.94 3.90 11.68
C GLY A 168 23.53 5.12 12.49
N HIS A 169 24.08 6.29 12.19
CA HIS A 169 23.70 7.52 12.91
C HIS A 169 23.80 8.76 12.03
N GLY A 170 22.88 9.70 12.19
CA GLY A 170 22.97 10.99 11.52
C GLY A 170 23.90 11.99 12.24
N ASP A 171 24.62 12.83 11.49
CA ASP A 171 25.47 13.89 12.05
C ASP A 171 24.71 15.16 12.50
N GLN A 172 23.41 15.23 12.20
CA GLN A 172 22.50 16.33 12.56
C GLN A 172 21.31 15.84 13.37
N ASP A 173 21.42 14.68 14.03
CA ASP A 173 20.37 14.14 14.90
C ASP A 173 20.17 15.05 16.13
N PRO A 174 19.02 15.73 16.26
CA PRO A 174 18.78 16.66 17.37
C PRO A 174 18.19 15.97 18.61
N LEU A 175 17.85 14.68 18.53
CA LEU A 175 17.17 13.94 19.60
C LEU A 175 18.09 12.92 20.26
N VAL A 176 18.69 12.05 19.45
CA VAL A 176 19.76 11.13 19.89
C VAL A 176 21.04 11.69 19.32
N LEU A 177 21.69 12.56 20.09
CA LEU A 177 22.87 13.29 19.61
C LEU A 177 23.90 12.34 19.00
N THR A 178 24.50 12.73 17.88
CA THR A 178 25.53 11.93 17.19
C THR A 178 26.64 11.49 18.14
N GLU A 179 26.98 12.33 19.11
CA GLU A 179 27.99 12.02 20.13
C GLU A 179 27.60 10.80 20.97
N TRP A 180 26.33 10.60 21.28
CA TRP A 180 25.87 9.41 22.01
C TRP A 180 26.06 8.13 21.18
N GLY A 181 25.83 8.20 19.87
CA GLY A 181 26.14 7.10 18.95
C GLY A 181 27.64 6.77 18.95
N ARG A 182 28.50 7.80 18.88
CA ARG A 182 29.97 7.66 18.96
C ARG A 182 30.43 7.07 20.30
N MET A 183 29.93 7.61 21.41
CA MET A 183 30.22 7.11 22.76
C MET A 183 29.77 5.67 22.94
N THR A 184 28.59 5.32 22.41
CA THR A 184 28.06 3.95 22.44
C THR A 184 28.97 2.99 21.69
N ALA A 185 29.36 3.34 20.44
CA ALA A 185 30.26 2.51 19.66
C ALA A 185 31.62 2.33 20.33
N ALA A 186 32.19 3.42 20.87
CA ALA A 186 33.45 3.39 21.60
C ALA A 186 33.37 2.50 22.85
N LYS A 187 32.27 2.59 23.63
CA LYS A 187 32.10 1.79 24.84
C LYS A 187 31.87 0.31 24.54
N MET A 188 31.09 0.00 23.51
CA MET A 188 30.91 -1.38 23.05
C MET A 188 32.23 -1.98 22.54
N ALA A 189 33.03 -1.20 21.81
CA ALA A 189 34.37 -1.61 21.38
C ALA A 189 35.35 -1.79 22.56
N GLU A 190 35.29 -0.93 23.59
CA GLU A 190 36.07 -1.07 24.83
C GLU A 190 35.73 -2.37 25.58
N LEU A 191 34.44 -2.72 25.63
CA LEU A 191 33.97 -4.00 26.17
C LEU A 191 34.25 -5.19 25.23
N GLY A 192 34.76 -4.89 24.03
CA GLY A 192 35.36 -5.79 23.04
C GLY A 192 34.39 -6.43 22.06
N TRP A 193 33.29 -5.76 21.73
CA TRP A 193 32.50 -6.11 20.54
C TRP A 193 33.08 -5.44 19.29
N LYS A 194 32.89 -6.07 18.13
CA LYS A 194 33.22 -5.46 16.84
C LYS A 194 32.05 -4.57 16.39
N VAL A 195 32.30 -3.26 16.37
CA VAL A 195 31.29 -2.26 15.99
C VAL A 195 31.71 -1.53 14.72
N ASP A 196 30.84 -1.57 13.71
CA ASP A 196 30.92 -0.74 12.51
C ASP A 196 29.94 0.45 12.65
N LEU A 197 30.46 1.61 13.03
CA LEU A 197 29.67 2.85 13.14
C LEU A 197 29.80 3.66 11.85
N LYS A 198 28.69 3.82 11.13
CA LYS A 198 28.56 4.71 9.98
C LYS A 198 27.81 5.99 10.36
N ILE A 199 28.43 7.13 10.05
CA ILE A 199 27.83 8.45 10.25
C ILE A 199 27.38 9.01 8.89
N TYR A 200 26.10 9.36 8.80
CA TYR A 200 25.47 9.84 7.57
C TYR A 200 25.35 11.37 7.57
N PRO A 201 26.02 12.06 6.63
CA PRO A 201 26.00 13.52 6.57
C PRO A 201 24.61 14.10 6.28
N GLY A 202 24.23 15.12 7.03
CA GLY A 202 22.93 15.82 6.94
C GLY A 202 21.74 15.03 7.47
N LEU A 203 21.93 13.79 7.93
CA LEU A 203 20.85 12.97 8.48
C LEU A 203 20.52 13.45 9.89
N LYS A 204 19.22 13.73 10.13
CA LYS A 204 18.65 14.05 11.45
C LYS A 204 18.15 12.77 12.14
N HIS A 205 17.22 12.87 13.07
CA HIS A 205 16.57 11.71 13.68
C HIS A 205 15.57 11.03 12.72
N SER A 206 16.09 10.35 11.71
CA SER A 206 15.34 9.63 10.68
C SER A 206 16.22 8.54 10.07
N ALA A 207 15.71 7.80 9.08
CA ALA A 207 16.50 6.86 8.29
C ALA A 207 16.77 7.40 6.88
N ALA A 208 18.00 7.25 6.39
CA ALA A 208 18.38 7.67 5.04
C ALA A 208 18.41 6.47 4.06
N PRO A 209 18.13 6.66 2.75
CA PRO A 209 18.25 5.59 1.77
C PRO A 209 19.62 4.90 1.79
N LYS A 210 20.70 5.68 1.85
CA LYS A 210 22.06 5.12 1.94
C LYS A 210 22.29 4.30 3.23
N GLU A 211 21.70 4.71 4.34
CA GLU A 211 21.77 3.94 5.59
C GLU A 211 21.04 2.61 5.47
N ILE A 212 19.89 2.60 4.79
CA ILE A 212 19.14 1.37 4.51
C ILE A 212 19.90 0.47 3.52
N ASP A 213 20.57 1.04 2.51
CA ASP A 213 21.43 0.27 1.60
C ASP A 213 22.63 -0.35 2.34
N ASP A 214 23.29 0.41 3.23
CA ASP A 214 24.38 -0.10 4.05
C ASP A 214 23.90 -1.19 5.04
N PHE A 215 22.67 -1.06 5.56
CA PHE A 215 22.03 -2.11 6.36
C PHE A 215 21.69 -3.35 5.53
N GLU A 216 21.18 -3.16 4.31
CA GLU A 216 20.93 -4.24 3.35
C GLU A 216 22.21 -5.03 3.04
N ASP A 217 23.32 -4.32 2.78
CA ASP A 217 24.64 -4.94 2.54
C ASP A 217 25.11 -5.74 3.77
N TYR A 218 24.92 -5.19 4.97
CA TYR A 218 25.21 -5.92 6.21
C TYR A 218 24.40 -7.21 6.33
N LEU A 219 23.09 -7.16 6.05
CA LEU A 219 22.24 -8.36 6.09
C LEU A 219 22.69 -9.41 5.06
N HIS A 220 23.13 -9.02 3.88
CA HIS A 220 23.61 -9.95 2.86
C HIS A 220 24.83 -10.78 3.29
N VAL A 221 25.66 -10.24 4.19
CA VAL A 221 26.80 -10.98 4.76
C VAL A 221 26.34 -12.08 5.72
N TRP A 222 25.36 -11.78 6.57
CA TRP A 222 25.00 -12.64 7.70
C TRP A 222 23.85 -13.59 7.41
N ILE A 223 22.92 -13.20 6.56
CA ILE A 223 21.75 -14.00 6.18
C ILE A 223 21.63 -14.15 4.65
N PRO A 224 22.69 -14.62 3.94
CA PRO A 224 22.56 -14.92 2.52
C PRO A 224 21.51 -16.02 2.33
N ASP A 225 20.76 -15.95 1.23
CA ASP A 225 19.88 -17.05 0.81
C ASP A 225 20.75 -18.30 0.61
N LEU A 226 20.35 -19.43 1.22
CA LEU A 226 21.19 -20.63 1.15
C LEU A 226 21.17 -21.18 -0.30
N LYS A 227 22.29 -21.69 -0.79
CA LYS A 227 22.30 -22.32 -2.13
C LYS A 227 21.54 -23.64 -2.07
N GLU A 228 20.66 -23.91 -3.04
CA GLU A 228 19.91 -25.17 -3.09
C GLU A 228 20.83 -26.38 -3.27
N GLY A 229 20.88 -27.24 -2.25
CA GLY A 229 21.54 -28.53 -2.32
C GLY A 229 20.85 -29.47 -3.34
N PRO A 230 21.57 -30.46 -3.91
CA PRO A 230 20.98 -31.44 -4.84
C PRO A 230 19.75 -32.17 -4.27
N ALA A 231 19.76 -32.46 -2.96
CA ALA A 231 18.65 -33.12 -2.27
C ALA A 231 17.39 -32.23 -2.17
N GLN A 232 17.57 -30.91 -1.99
CA GLN A 232 16.46 -29.95 -1.91
C GLN A 232 15.87 -29.66 -3.29
N ARG A 233 16.69 -29.66 -4.36
CA ARG A 233 16.17 -29.69 -5.73
C ARG A 233 15.30 -30.92 -5.96
N LEU A 234 15.73 -32.10 -5.52
CA LEU A 234 14.90 -33.31 -5.62
C LEU A 234 13.58 -33.18 -4.85
N GLN A 235 13.60 -32.59 -3.65
CA GLN A 235 12.42 -32.42 -2.81
C GLN A 235 11.44 -31.36 -3.35
N GLN A 236 11.95 -30.24 -3.89
CA GLN A 236 11.15 -29.26 -4.63
C GLN A 236 10.60 -29.85 -5.92
N TRP A 237 11.39 -30.61 -6.69
CA TRP A 237 10.93 -31.32 -7.88
C TRP A 237 9.86 -32.37 -7.55
N GLN A 238 10.00 -33.10 -6.44
CA GLN A 238 8.99 -34.03 -5.93
C GLN A 238 7.73 -33.31 -5.43
N MET A 239 7.86 -32.14 -4.80
CA MET A 239 6.74 -31.26 -4.46
C MET A 239 6.06 -30.66 -5.69
N PHE A 240 6.82 -30.32 -6.73
CA PHE A 240 6.31 -29.78 -7.99
C PHE A 240 5.57 -30.86 -8.77
N LEU A 241 6.09 -32.10 -8.79
CA LEU A 241 5.40 -33.26 -9.35
C LEU A 241 4.14 -33.60 -8.53
N SER A 242 4.20 -33.61 -7.20
CA SER A 242 3.00 -33.87 -6.39
C SER A 242 1.95 -32.75 -6.52
N ARG A 243 2.33 -31.49 -6.78
CA ARG A 243 1.37 -30.42 -7.10
C ARG A 243 0.86 -30.47 -8.55
N ALA A 244 1.68 -30.92 -9.50
CA ALA A 244 1.28 -31.13 -10.89
C ALA A 244 0.39 -32.38 -11.09
N TYR A 245 0.43 -33.35 -10.17
CA TYR A 245 -0.41 -34.55 -10.18
C TYR A 245 -1.63 -34.50 -9.23
N PHE A 246 -1.89 -33.37 -8.56
CA PHE A 246 -3.12 -33.14 -7.79
C PHE A 246 -4.20 -32.38 -8.59
N LEU A 247 -4.34 -32.73 -9.88
CA LEU A 247 -5.57 -32.73 -10.67
C LEU A 247 -5.26 -33.69 -11.85
N PRO A 248 -5.81 -34.92 -11.92
CA PRO A 248 -7.22 -35.24 -11.73
C PRO A 248 -7.46 -36.56 -10.95
N ALA A 249 -7.99 -36.47 -9.73
CA ALA A 249 -8.61 -37.62 -9.04
C ALA A 249 -10.11 -37.39 -8.75
N PHE A 250 -10.74 -36.45 -9.46
CA PHE A 250 -12.18 -36.17 -9.38
C PHE A 250 -12.89 -36.19 -10.74
N PHE A 251 -12.28 -36.81 -11.76
CA PHE A 251 -12.90 -36.99 -13.09
C PHE A 251 -12.86 -38.44 -13.61
N THR A 252 -12.96 -39.43 -12.70
CA THR A 252 -13.05 -40.86 -13.06
C THR A 252 -14.21 -41.61 -12.37
N VAL A 253 -15.17 -40.90 -11.76
CA VAL A 253 -16.42 -41.50 -11.24
C VAL A 253 -17.71 -40.88 -11.85
N THR A 254 -17.60 -39.90 -12.75
CA THR A 254 -18.80 -39.35 -13.43
C THR A 254 -18.66 -39.27 -14.95
N VAL A 255 -17.98 -40.26 -15.55
CA VAL A 255 -18.05 -40.56 -17.00
C VAL A 255 -18.45 -42.03 -17.24
N LEU A 256 -18.49 -42.88 -16.20
CA LEU A 256 -19.00 -44.25 -16.28
C LEU A 256 -20.48 -44.43 -15.90
N ALA A 257 -21.20 -43.35 -15.59
CA ALA A 257 -22.64 -43.38 -15.26
C ALA A 257 -23.57 -42.79 -16.35
N LEU A 258 -23.03 -42.30 -17.47
CA LEU A 258 -23.83 -41.74 -18.58
C LEU A 258 -23.65 -42.47 -19.93
N ALA A 259 -22.89 -43.56 -19.96
CA ALA A 259 -22.75 -44.43 -21.14
C ALA A 259 -23.64 -45.69 -21.11
N ILE A 260 -24.45 -45.88 -20.06
CA ILE A 260 -25.34 -47.06 -19.89
C ILE A 260 -26.83 -46.72 -20.09
N ILE A 261 -27.20 -45.43 -20.24
CA ILE A 261 -28.62 -45.02 -20.46
C ILE A 261 -28.93 -44.67 -21.93
N PHE A 262 -27.95 -44.78 -22.85
CA PHE A 262 -28.15 -44.42 -24.28
C PHE A 262 -27.95 -45.57 -25.28
N ARG A 263 -28.23 -46.82 -24.88
CA ARG A 263 -28.22 -47.98 -25.79
C ARG A 263 -29.33 -49.00 -25.52
N SER A 264 -30.56 -48.55 -25.29
CA SER A 264 -31.72 -49.48 -25.25
C SER A 264 -33.04 -48.81 -25.65
N PHE A 265 -33.14 -48.12 -26.78
CA PHE A 265 -34.46 -47.80 -27.37
C PHE A 265 -34.40 -47.74 -28.90
N TRP A 266 -34.31 -48.92 -29.51
CA TRP A 266 -34.80 -49.19 -30.86
C TRP A 266 -35.72 -50.40 -30.78
N ALA A 267 -36.82 -50.35 -31.54
CA ALA A 267 -38.05 -51.16 -31.46
C ALA A 267 -38.93 -50.75 -30.28
N VAL A 268 -40.07 -50.07 -30.46
CA VAL A 268 -41.21 -50.46 -31.30
C VAL A 268 -41.99 -49.19 -31.70
N ALA A 269 -42.29 -49.04 -32.99
CA ALA A 269 -43.40 -48.21 -33.47
C ALA A 269 -44.67 -49.09 -33.53
N PRO A 270 -45.89 -48.54 -33.41
CA PRO A 270 -46.47 -47.90 -34.59
C PRO A 270 -47.38 -46.67 -34.34
N ALA A 271 -47.43 -45.84 -35.41
CA ALA A 271 -48.56 -45.10 -35.96
C ALA A 271 -49.36 -44.10 -35.08
N VAL A 272 -49.43 -42.83 -35.50
CA VAL A 272 -50.55 -42.24 -36.29
C VAL A 272 -50.27 -40.73 -36.52
N GLY A 273 -50.34 -40.29 -37.78
CA GLY A 273 -51.07 -39.08 -38.19
C GLY A 273 -50.37 -37.70 -38.25
N GLY A 274 -49.86 -37.34 -39.45
CA GLY A 274 -50.16 -36.07 -40.15
C GLY A 274 -49.41 -34.78 -39.77
N PRO A 275 -48.90 -33.99 -40.75
CA PRO A 275 -48.29 -32.68 -40.49
C PRO A 275 -49.31 -31.54 -40.63
N ALA A 276 -49.36 -30.62 -39.65
CA ALA A 276 -50.08 -29.35 -39.79
C ALA A 276 -49.18 -28.17 -39.38
N SER A 277 -48.74 -27.44 -40.41
CA SER A 277 -48.55 -25.98 -40.50
C SER A 277 -48.40 -25.17 -39.20
N VAL A 278 -47.20 -24.62 -38.99
CA VAL A 278 -46.97 -23.51 -38.05
C VAL A 278 -47.30 -22.19 -38.75
N LYS A 279 -48.52 -21.68 -38.51
CA LYS A 279 -48.86 -20.28 -38.74
C LYS A 279 -48.50 -19.44 -37.52
N GLN A 280 -47.58 -18.51 -37.74
CA GLN A 280 -47.65 -17.10 -37.37
C GLN A 280 -48.67 -16.72 -36.26
N PHE A 281 -48.17 -16.43 -35.06
CA PHE A 281 -48.83 -15.55 -34.11
C PHE A 281 -47.81 -14.54 -33.58
N GLY A 282 -47.79 -13.38 -34.23
CA GLY A 282 -47.36 -12.14 -33.58
C GLY A 282 -48.59 -11.49 -32.95
N SER A 283 -48.47 -11.07 -31.69
CA SER A 283 -49.15 -9.88 -31.15
C SER A 283 -48.90 -9.75 -29.65
N ALA A 284 -48.45 -8.54 -29.29
CA ALA A 284 -48.62 -7.88 -28.00
C ALA A 284 -47.74 -8.31 -26.81
N LEU A 285 -46.48 -7.86 -26.84
CA LEU A 285 -45.96 -7.13 -25.69
C LEU A 285 -45.67 -5.68 -26.12
N LYS A 286 -46.52 -4.76 -25.63
CA LYS A 286 -46.26 -3.32 -25.67
C LYS A 286 -44.91 -3.07 -25.00
N SER A 287 -43.93 -2.63 -25.77
CA SER A 287 -42.69 -2.08 -25.23
C SER A 287 -43.05 -0.87 -24.37
N ARG A 288 -43.10 -1.06 -23.06
CA ARG A 288 -43.01 0.06 -22.14
C ARG A 288 -41.59 0.57 -22.28
N LYS A 289 -41.39 1.60 -23.10
CA LYS A 289 -40.18 2.45 -23.04
C LYS A 289 -40.11 2.96 -21.60
N MET A 290 -39.38 2.27 -20.74
CA MET A 290 -38.87 2.91 -19.54
C MET A 290 -37.84 3.91 -20.05
N SER A 291 -38.24 5.17 -20.06
CA SER A 291 -37.32 6.31 -20.11
C SER A 291 -36.47 6.28 -18.83
N SER A 292 -35.47 5.40 -18.81
CA SER A 292 -34.37 5.44 -17.86
C SER A 292 -33.29 6.30 -18.51
N THR A 293 -33.42 7.61 -18.43
CA THR A 293 -32.30 8.51 -18.70
C THR A 293 -31.32 8.37 -17.53
N THR A 294 -30.58 7.26 -17.46
CA THR A 294 -29.39 7.20 -16.63
C THR A 294 -28.36 8.07 -17.32
N THR A 295 -28.13 9.27 -16.77
CA THR A 295 -27.11 10.17 -17.27
C THR A 295 -25.76 9.52 -17.00
N ARG A 296 -25.03 9.19 -18.06
CA ARG A 296 -23.68 8.62 -18.01
C ARG A 296 -22.81 9.49 -17.09
N THR A 297 -22.21 8.89 -16.07
CA THR A 297 -21.35 9.62 -15.11
C THR A 297 -20.04 10.05 -15.78
N PRO A 298 -19.41 11.16 -15.36
CA PRO A 298 -18.05 11.47 -15.77
C PRO A 298 -17.02 10.53 -15.11
N VAL A 299 -15.74 10.69 -15.48
CA VAL A 299 -14.60 10.09 -14.78
C VAL A 299 -13.75 11.20 -14.20
N TYR A 300 -13.29 11.04 -12.95
CA TYR A 300 -12.36 12.00 -12.34
C TYR A 300 -10.99 11.40 -12.08
N PHE A 301 -9.95 12.13 -12.46
CA PHE A 301 -8.63 11.96 -11.87
C PHE A 301 -8.44 12.96 -10.74
N VAL A 302 -8.11 12.43 -9.56
CA VAL A 302 -7.87 13.21 -8.35
C VAL A 302 -6.41 13.01 -7.95
N SER A 303 -5.66 14.12 -7.90
CA SER A 303 -4.37 14.11 -7.22
C SER A 303 -4.58 14.08 -5.71
N HIS A 304 -4.02 13.07 -5.05
CA HIS A 304 -3.93 13.00 -3.60
C HIS A 304 -2.53 13.40 -3.12
N GLY A 305 -2.43 13.65 -1.82
CA GLY A 305 -1.17 13.92 -1.15
C GLY A 305 -1.13 13.21 0.20
N GLY A 306 -0.13 13.55 1.01
CA GLY A 306 0.01 13.01 2.36
C GLY A 306 -1.20 13.30 3.25
N PRO A 307 -1.34 12.56 4.37
CA PRO A 307 -2.48 12.70 5.28
C PRO A 307 -2.65 14.09 5.90
N ASN A 308 -1.61 14.94 5.88
CA ASN A 308 -1.68 16.35 6.32
C ASN A 308 -2.78 17.14 5.62
N ILE A 309 -3.07 16.83 4.36
CA ILE A 309 -4.10 17.55 3.60
C ILE A 309 -5.49 17.44 4.23
N MET A 310 -5.78 16.40 5.03
CA MET A 310 -7.09 16.25 5.70
C MET A 310 -7.43 17.39 6.65
N TYR A 311 -6.41 18.04 7.24
CA TYR A 311 -6.59 19.08 8.24
C TYR A 311 -6.03 20.45 7.80
N ASP A 312 -5.29 20.50 6.70
CA ASP A 312 -4.80 21.76 6.13
C ASP A 312 -5.89 22.44 5.28
N THR A 313 -6.88 23.01 5.96
CA THR A 313 -8.00 23.72 5.33
C THR A 313 -7.59 24.98 4.57
N THR A 314 -6.35 25.46 4.78
CA THR A 314 -5.79 26.64 4.10
C THR A 314 -5.15 26.29 2.76
N HIS A 315 -4.79 25.03 2.55
CA HIS A 315 -4.19 24.56 1.32
C HIS A 315 -5.19 24.65 0.14
N PRO A 316 -4.84 25.24 -1.02
CA PRO A 316 -5.75 25.37 -2.15
C PRO A 316 -6.35 24.04 -2.63
N ALA A 317 -5.58 22.96 -2.58
CA ALA A 317 -6.06 21.61 -2.90
C ALA A 317 -7.23 21.17 -2.00
N TYR A 318 -7.23 21.53 -0.71
CA TYR A 318 -8.35 21.23 0.19
C TYR A 318 -9.65 21.85 -0.34
N THR A 319 -9.63 23.16 -0.64
CA THR A 319 -10.80 23.87 -1.16
C THR A 319 -11.30 23.28 -2.47
N ARG A 320 -10.38 22.87 -3.36
CA ARG A 320 -10.72 22.29 -4.66
C ARG A 320 -11.33 20.89 -4.53
N LEU A 321 -10.78 20.05 -3.64
CA LEU A 321 -11.38 18.77 -3.29
C LEU A 321 -12.77 18.95 -2.66
N THR A 322 -12.95 19.91 -1.74
CA THR A 322 -14.27 20.19 -1.17
C THR A 322 -15.29 20.59 -2.24
N ALA A 323 -14.90 21.46 -3.19
CA ALA A 323 -15.77 21.88 -4.28
C ALA A 323 -16.15 20.71 -5.21
N LEU A 324 -15.16 19.90 -5.61
CA LEU A 324 -15.38 18.70 -6.42
C LEU A 324 -16.29 17.69 -5.71
N GLY A 325 -16.11 17.52 -4.40
CA GLY A 325 -16.94 16.64 -3.59
C GLY A 325 -18.40 17.07 -3.57
N ARG A 326 -18.66 18.38 -3.47
CA ARG A 326 -20.02 18.93 -3.57
C ARG A 326 -20.63 18.73 -4.96
N GLU A 327 -19.85 18.91 -6.03
CA GLU A 327 -20.31 18.62 -7.40
C GLU A 327 -20.74 17.15 -7.54
N ILE A 328 -19.95 16.22 -6.99
CA ILE A 328 -20.29 14.79 -7.02
C ILE A 328 -21.59 14.49 -6.26
N THR A 329 -21.77 15.02 -5.05
CA THR A 329 -22.94 14.70 -4.22
C THR A 329 -24.21 15.46 -4.63
N THR A 330 -24.09 16.63 -5.25
CA THR A 330 -25.24 17.49 -5.58
C THR A 330 -25.65 17.43 -7.05
N THR A 331 -24.70 17.36 -7.97
CA THR A 331 -24.94 17.37 -9.42
C THR A 331 -24.94 15.97 -9.99
N ILE A 332 -23.87 15.18 -9.74
CA ILE A 332 -23.70 13.86 -10.37
C ILE A 332 -24.59 12.79 -9.72
N LYS A 333 -24.61 12.74 -8.39
CA LYS A 333 -25.39 11.79 -7.59
C LYS A 333 -25.23 10.34 -8.08
N PRO A 334 -23.98 9.81 -8.10
CA PRO A 334 -23.74 8.47 -8.59
C PRO A 334 -24.42 7.43 -7.69
N LYS A 335 -24.70 6.24 -8.23
CA LYS A 335 -25.28 5.12 -7.46
C LYS A 335 -24.22 4.37 -6.65
N ALA A 336 -22.96 4.45 -7.07
CA ALA A 336 -21.79 3.85 -6.44
C ALA A 336 -20.52 4.49 -7.01
N ILE A 337 -19.38 4.28 -6.34
CA ILE A 337 -18.06 4.71 -6.81
C ILE A 337 -17.17 3.48 -7.02
N LEU A 338 -16.63 3.34 -8.23
CA LEU A 338 -15.48 2.46 -8.49
C LEU A 338 -14.22 3.33 -8.43
N VAL A 339 -13.26 2.95 -7.58
CA VAL A 339 -12.02 3.70 -7.39
C VAL A 339 -10.78 2.84 -7.65
N LEU A 340 -9.82 3.40 -8.39
CA LEU A 340 -8.50 2.81 -8.58
C LEU A 340 -7.46 3.77 -8.00
N SER A 341 -6.56 3.26 -7.16
CA SER A 341 -5.59 4.06 -6.41
C SER A 341 -4.16 3.63 -6.74
N ALA A 342 -3.25 4.59 -6.82
CA ALA A 342 -1.81 4.36 -6.93
C ALA A 342 -1.25 3.43 -5.84
N HIS A 343 -1.93 3.35 -4.68
CA HIS A 343 -1.50 2.60 -3.51
C HIS A 343 -1.95 1.12 -3.49
N TRP A 344 -2.60 0.65 -4.56
CA TRP A 344 -2.93 -0.77 -4.68
C TRP A 344 -2.62 -1.30 -6.08
N GLU A 345 -1.52 -2.02 -6.18
CA GLU A 345 -1.13 -2.79 -7.35
C GLU A 345 -1.41 -4.29 -7.12
N GLY A 346 -1.92 -4.96 -8.15
CA GLY A 346 -2.12 -6.40 -8.19
C GLY A 346 -0.83 -7.13 -8.54
N THR A 347 -0.89 -8.02 -9.53
CA THR A 347 0.33 -8.50 -10.22
C THR A 347 0.44 -7.81 -11.57
N ALA A 348 1.53 -8.09 -12.30
CA ALA A 348 1.69 -7.61 -13.68
C ALA A 348 0.56 -8.06 -14.64
N THR A 349 -0.18 -9.12 -14.31
CA THR A 349 -1.18 -9.74 -15.20
C THR A 349 -2.55 -9.94 -14.57
N THR A 350 -2.69 -9.77 -13.26
CA THR A 350 -3.94 -10.10 -12.56
C THR A 350 -4.28 -9.04 -11.53
N LEU A 351 -5.46 -8.44 -11.71
CA LEU A 351 -6.01 -7.43 -10.82
C LEU A 351 -6.71 -8.05 -9.62
N ALA A 352 -6.89 -7.26 -8.57
CA ALA A 352 -7.67 -7.62 -7.39
C ALA A 352 -8.73 -6.55 -7.10
N ILE A 353 -9.94 -6.97 -6.75
CA ILE A 353 -11.06 -6.07 -6.46
C ILE A 353 -11.70 -6.37 -5.11
N ASN A 354 -11.97 -5.33 -4.33
CA ASN A 354 -12.63 -5.49 -3.05
C ASN A 354 -14.10 -5.91 -3.22
N SER A 355 -14.44 -7.11 -2.77
CA SER A 355 -15.78 -7.69 -2.89
C SER A 355 -16.52 -7.81 -1.55
N ALA A 356 -15.92 -7.33 -0.45
CA ALA A 356 -16.53 -7.36 0.87
C ALA A 356 -17.45 -6.14 1.10
N PRO A 357 -18.58 -6.29 1.82
CA PRO A 357 -19.48 -5.17 2.13
C PRO A 357 -18.91 -4.18 3.16
N SER A 358 -17.88 -4.59 3.91
CA SER A 358 -17.19 -3.76 4.89
C SER A 358 -15.72 -4.15 4.95
N THR A 359 -14.85 -3.14 4.99
CA THR A 359 -13.40 -3.30 5.04
C THR A 359 -12.79 -2.25 5.99
N PRO A 360 -11.65 -2.52 6.64
CA PRO A 360 -10.98 -1.52 7.45
C PRO A 360 -10.36 -0.41 6.56
N LEU A 361 -9.92 0.69 7.17
CA LEU A 361 -8.99 1.62 6.50
C LEU A 361 -7.55 1.10 6.63
N ILE A 362 -6.73 1.33 5.61
CA ILE A 362 -5.29 1.10 5.63
C ILE A 362 -4.60 2.47 5.79
N TYR A 363 -3.68 2.56 6.74
CA TYR A 363 -2.87 3.75 7.01
C TYR A 363 -1.45 3.52 6.47
N ASP A 364 -1.34 3.41 5.15
CA ASP A 364 -0.11 3.14 4.40
C ASP A 364 0.72 4.42 4.17
N PHE A 365 0.91 5.18 5.24
CA PHE A 365 1.77 6.35 5.31
C PHE A 365 2.52 6.40 6.66
N GLY A 366 3.74 6.95 6.66
CA GLY A 366 4.64 6.99 7.81
C GLY A 366 5.11 8.41 8.17
N GLY A 367 5.57 8.61 9.41
CA GLY A 367 6.22 9.86 9.84
C GLY A 367 5.27 11.01 10.23
N PHE A 368 3.97 10.74 10.39
CA PHE A 368 2.98 11.75 10.76
C PHE A 368 2.59 11.72 12.26
N PRO A 369 2.11 12.83 12.83
CA PRO A 369 1.53 12.85 14.17
C PRO A 369 0.41 11.82 14.40
N SER A 370 0.29 11.31 15.63
CA SER A 370 -0.65 10.20 15.95
C SER A 370 -2.13 10.46 15.63
N HIS A 371 -2.56 11.72 15.54
CA HIS A 371 -3.96 12.06 15.24
C HIS A 371 -4.36 11.65 13.81
N TYR A 372 -3.44 11.64 12.84
CA TYR A 372 -3.70 11.16 11.48
C TYR A 372 -4.08 9.67 11.43
N TYR A 373 -3.49 8.86 12.32
CA TYR A 373 -3.77 7.41 12.43
C TYR A 373 -5.06 7.09 13.20
N LYS A 374 -5.65 8.12 13.85
CA LYS A 374 -6.94 8.01 14.54
C LYS A 374 -8.11 8.47 13.67
N ALA A 375 -7.83 9.17 12.58
CA ALA A 375 -8.82 9.63 11.62
C ALA A 375 -9.71 8.46 11.15
N LYS A 376 -10.98 8.72 10.91
CA LYS A 376 -11.94 7.71 10.43
C LYS A 376 -12.66 8.26 9.20
N PHE A 377 -13.01 7.35 8.30
CA PHE A 377 -13.80 7.62 7.12
C PHE A 377 -14.86 6.53 6.99
N PRO A 378 -16.15 6.87 7.20
CA PRO A 378 -17.24 5.91 7.06
C PRO A 378 -17.41 5.53 5.59
N HIS A 379 -17.45 4.23 5.31
CA HIS A 379 -17.68 3.71 3.97
C HIS A 379 -18.35 2.33 4.01
N THR A 380 -18.97 1.96 2.90
CA THR A 380 -19.51 0.62 2.66
C THR A 380 -19.02 0.11 1.31
N GLY A 381 -18.81 -1.20 1.21
CA GLY A 381 -18.49 -1.87 -0.06
C GLY A 381 -19.75 -2.35 -0.79
N SER A 382 -19.60 -2.77 -2.05
CA SER A 382 -20.67 -3.39 -2.82
C SER A 382 -20.17 -4.64 -3.55
N PRO A 383 -20.51 -5.85 -3.03
CA PRO A 383 -20.24 -7.10 -3.75
C PRO A 383 -20.83 -7.11 -5.16
N GLN A 384 -22.01 -6.51 -5.36
CA GLN A 384 -22.69 -6.48 -6.66
C GLN A 384 -21.93 -5.62 -7.70
N LEU A 385 -21.38 -4.49 -7.28
CA LEU A 385 -20.53 -3.68 -8.16
C LEU A 385 -19.21 -4.42 -8.46
N ALA A 386 -18.61 -5.07 -7.46
CA ALA A 386 -17.41 -5.87 -7.67
C ALA A 386 -17.64 -6.99 -8.70
N ASP A 387 -18.75 -7.72 -8.60
CA ASP A 387 -19.13 -8.76 -9.56
C ASP A 387 -19.35 -8.20 -10.97
N SER A 388 -19.94 -7.01 -11.08
CA SER A 388 -20.17 -6.35 -12.37
C SER A 388 -18.86 -5.92 -13.04
N ALA A 389 -17.93 -5.35 -12.27
CA ALA A 389 -16.59 -5.05 -12.76
C ALA A 389 -15.82 -6.33 -13.15
N LEU A 390 -15.88 -7.41 -12.35
CA LEU A 390 -15.23 -8.68 -12.69
C LEU A 390 -15.74 -9.26 -14.02
N ARG A 391 -17.05 -9.16 -14.30
CA ARG A 391 -17.61 -9.61 -15.58
C ARG A 391 -17.07 -8.80 -16.75
N LEU A 392 -17.06 -7.46 -16.65
CA LEU A 392 -16.52 -6.60 -17.71
C LEU A 392 -15.04 -6.87 -17.97
N LEU A 393 -14.25 -7.09 -16.91
CA LEU A 393 -12.84 -7.45 -17.03
C LEU A 393 -12.67 -8.81 -17.71
N ALA A 394 -13.47 -9.82 -17.33
CA ALA A 394 -13.45 -11.13 -17.97
C ALA A 394 -13.81 -11.06 -19.46
N ASP A 395 -14.85 -10.30 -19.82
CA ASP A 395 -15.27 -10.09 -21.21
C ASP A 395 -14.19 -9.38 -22.05
N ALA A 396 -13.40 -8.51 -21.42
CA ALA A 396 -12.24 -7.85 -22.02
C ALA A 396 -10.96 -8.72 -22.00
N GLY A 397 -11.01 -9.94 -21.47
CA GLY A 397 -9.85 -10.83 -21.35
C GLY A 397 -8.82 -10.38 -20.31
N ILE A 398 -9.21 -9.53 -19.36
CA ILE A 398 -8.36 -9.01 -18.29
C ILE A 398 -8.55 -9.88 -17.03
N PRO A 399 -7.52 -10.64 -16.59
CA PRO A 399 -7.64 -11.46 -15.39
C PRO A 399 -7.82 -10.59 -14.14
N ALA A 400 -8.86 -10.89 -13.35
CA ALA A 400 -9.11 -10.24 -12.09
C ALA A 400 -9.73 -11.22 -11.09
N LYS A 401 -9.46 -11.02 -9.79
CA LYS A 401 -10.00 -11.86 -8.71
C LYS A 401 -10.59 -11.04 -7.56
N PRO A 402 -11.61 -11.55 -6.86
CA PRO A 402 -12.10 -10.92 -5.63
C PRO A 402 -11.02 -10.91 -4.54
N ALA A 403 -11.08 -9.91 -3.68
CA ALA A 403 -10.21 -9.70 -2.54
C ALA A 403 -10.99 -9.08 -1.37
N THR A 404 -10.41 -9.23 -0.18
CA THR A 404 -10.83 -8.54 1.04
C THR A 404 -9.64 -7.76 1.58
N ARG A 405 -9.54 -6.48 1.20
CA ARG A 405 -8.48 -5.55 1.59
C ARG A 405 -9.10 -4.28 2.13
N GLY A 406 -8.43 -3.61 3.07
CA GLY A 406 -8.86 -2.28 3.49
C GLY A 406 -8.73 -1.22 2.38
N LEU A 407 -9.38 -0.08 2.60
CA LEU A 407 -9.31 1.10 1.74
C LEU A 407 -8.01 1.86 2.06
N ASP A 408 -7.10 2.05 1.09
CA ASP A 408 -5.82 2.77 1.32
C ASP A 408 -5.97 4.29 1.34
N HIS A 409 -4.92 4.96 1.83
CA HIS A 409 -4.95 6.40 2.03
C HIS A 409 -5.09 7.18 0.71
N GLY A 410 -4.57 6.65 -0.39
CA GLY A 410 -4.78 7.23 -1.72
C GLY A 410 -6.26 7.35 -2.07
N VAL A 411 -7.15 6.59 -1.40
CA VAL A 411 -8.61 6.78 -1.48
C VAL A 411 -9.15 7.54 -0.28
N TRP A 412 -9.00 7.03 0.95
CA TRP A 412 -9.80 7.56 2.07
C TRP A 412 -9.36 8.95 2.55
N VAL A 413 -8.09 9.35 2.32
CA VAL A 413 -7.61 10.71 2.65
C VAL A 413 -8.29 11.76 1.78
N PRO A 414 -8.18 11.76 0.44
CA PRO A 414 -8.89 12.73 -0.38
C PRO A 414 -10.41 12.58 -0.24
N PHE A 415 -10.94 11.36 -0.02
CA PHE A 415 -12.38 11.15 0.17
C PHE A 415 -12.91 11.73 1.47
N SER A 416 -12.09 11.84 2.53
CA SER A 416 -12.49 12.54 3.76
C SER A 416 -12.71 14.05 3.55
N ILE A 417 -12.15 14.62 2.47
CA ILE A 417 -12.31 16.02 2.09
C ILE A 417 -13.46 16.16 1.06
N LEU A 418 -13.46 15.31 0.03
CA LEU A 418 -14.54 15.25 -0.97
C LEU A 418 -15.89 14.98 -0.27
N PHE A 419 -15.90 14.02 0.64
CA PHE A 419 -17.08 13.49 1.30
C PHE A 419 -16.97 13.63 2.82
N ASN A 420 -16.67 14.84 3.28
CA ASN A 420 -16.59 15.14 4.70
C ASN A 420 -17.83 14.63 5.43
N PRO A 421 -17.70 13.72 6.43
CA PRO A 421 -18.84 13.06 7.05
C PRO A 421 -19.87 14.00 7.68
N ASP A 422 -19.43 15.16 8.13
CA ASP A 422 -20.28 16.12 8.84
C ASP A 422 -20.97 17.11 7.88
N THR A 423 -20.35 17.43 6.75
CA THR A 423 -20.80 18.53 5.87
C THR A 423 -21.15 18.10 4.45
N ASN A 424 -20.66 16.95 3.98
CA ASN A 424 -20.93 16.40 2.65
C ASN A 424 -20.85 14.85 2.64
N PRO A 425 -21.64 14.14 3.45
CA PRO A 425 -21.51 12.69 3.58
C PRO A 425 -21.82 11.95 2.28
N LEU A 426 -21.02 10.92 1.96
CA LEU A 426 -21.30 9.99 0.87
C LEU A 426 -22.19 8.84 1.37
N SER A 427 -23.34 8.64 0.73
CA SER A 427 -24.31 7.60 1.09
C SER A 427 -24.27 6.37 0.20
N VAL A 428 -23.36 6.32 -0.77
CA VAL A 428 -23.26 5.27 -1.79
C VAL A 428 -22.01 4.42 -1.61
N PRO A 429 -22.03 3.14 -2.00
CA PRO A 429 -20.91 2.23 -1.77
C PRO A 429 -19.68 2.62 -2.61
N ILE A 430 -18.52 2.29 -2.08
CA ILE A 430 -17.21 2.43 -2.72
C ILE A 430 -16.63 1.04 -2.93
N VAL A 431 -16.23 0.73 -4.16
CA VAL A 431 -15.47 -0.48 -4.50
C VAL A 431 -14.12 -0.07 -5.01
N GLN A 432 -13.08 -0.64 -4.42
CA GLN A 432 -11.71 -0.39 -4.84
C GLN A 432 -11.19 -1.54 -5.71
N LEU A 433 -10.55 -1.20 -6.83
CA LEU A 433 -9.89 -2.11 -7.77
C LEU A 433 -8.40 -1.74 -7.87
N SER A 434 -7.53 -2.74 -7.90
CA SER A 434 -6.09 -2.54 -8.04
C SER A 434 -5.70 -2.05 -9.44
N LEU A 435 -4.50 -1.49 -9.56
CA LEU A 435 -3.77 -1.32 -10.82
C LEU A 435 -3.00 -2.61 -11.16
N PHE A 436 -2.38 -2.66 -12.34
CA PHE A 436 -1.37 -3.67 -12.63
C PHE A 436 -0.05 -3.25 -11.99
N ASP A 437 0.70 -4.21 -11.45
CA ASP A 437 2.11 -4.03 -11.07
C ASP A 437 2.98 -4.03 -12.34
N SER A 438 2.84 -2.99 -13.16
CA SER A 438 3.61 -2.79 -14.39
C SER A 438 3.57 -1.34 -14.86
N ASP A 439 4.61 -0.90 -15.54
CA ASP A 439 4.69 0.43 -16.18
C ASP A 439 3.93 0.52 -17.52
N SER A 440 3.11 -0.47 -17.87
CA SER A 440 2.38 -0.47 -19.15
C SER A 440 1.21 0.51 -19.14
N GLY A 441 1.43 1.72 -19.64
CA GLY A 441 0.37 2.71 -19.84
C GLY A 441 -0.77 2.21 -20.73
N ASP A 442 -0.45 1.38 -21.73
CA ASP A 442 -1.46 0.82 -22.65
C ASP A 442 -2.37 -0.22 -21.98
N ALA A 443 -1.81 -1.06 -21.08
CA ALA A 443 -2.60 -1.99 -20.29
C ALA A 443 -3.56 -1.24 -19.35
N HIS A 444 -3.09 -0.15 -18.73
CA HIS A 444 -3.93 0.71 -17.88
C HIS A 444 -4.99 1.47 -18.67
N TYR A 445 -4.68 1.92 -19.88
CA TYR A 445 -5.67 2.54 -20.77
C TYR A 445 -6.76 1.53 -21.16
N THR A 446 -6.37 0.32 -21.56
CA THR A 446 -7.29 -0.78 -21.92
C THR A 446 -8.16 -1.20 -20.72
N LEU A 447 -7.60 -1.20 -19.51
CA LEU A 447 -8.37 -1.40 -18.27
C LEU A 447 -9.48 -0.34 -18.11
N GLY A 448 -9.16 0.93 -18.37
CA GLY A 448 -10.16 2.00 -18.38
C GLY A 448 -11.27 1.76 -19.40
N GLU A 449 -10.92 1.39 -20.64
CA GLU A 449 -11.87 1.09 -21.71
C GLU A 449 -12.83 -0.04 -21.30
N ALA A 450 -12.32 -1.11 -20.67
CA ALA A 450 -13.13 -2.24 -20.20
C ALA A 450 -14.14 -1.83 -19.11
N LEU A 451 -13.79 -0.88 -18.24
CA LEU A 451 -14.64 -0.43 -17.13
C LEU A 451 -15.63 0.68 -17.53
N ALA A 452 -15.44 1.32 -18.69
CA ALA A 452 -16.26 2.42 -19.16
C ALA A 452 -17.79 2.17 -19.17
N PRO A 453 -18.31 0.95 -19.44
CA PRO A 453 -19.74 0.68 -19.40
C PRO A 453 -20.42 0.91 -18.04
N LEU A 454 -19.69 0.78 -16.92
CA LEU A 454 -20.24 1.04 -15.58
C LEU A 454 -20.76 2.47 -15.42
N ARG A 455 -20.23 3.40 -16.21
CA ARG A 455 -20.65 4.80 -16.22
C ARG A 455 -22.09 4.97 -16.69
N ASP A 456 -22.56 4.14 -17.62
CA ASP A 456 -23.94 4.15 -18.11
C ASP A 456 -24.93 3.60 -17.08
N GLU A 457 -24.44 2.79 -16.13
CA GLU A 457 -25.22 2.25 -15.02
C GLU A 457 -25.33 3.24 -13.84
N GLY A 458 -24.63 4.37 -13.91
CA GLY A 458 -24.59 5.40 -12.88
C GLY A 458 -23.46 5.23 -11.86
N VAL A 459 -22.44 4.41 -12.16
CA VAL A 459 -21.25 4.26 -11.31
C VAL A 459 -20.26 5.37 -11.65
N LEU A 460 -19.84 6.15 -10.66
CA LEU A 460 -18.75 7.11 -10.87
C LEU A 460 -17.42 6.39 -10.83
N ILE A 461 -16.56 6.60 -11.83
CA ILE A 461 -15.19 6.13 -11.81
C ILE A 461 -14.30 7.26 -11.30
N VAL A 462 -13.55 6.99 -10.24
CA VAL A 462 -12.53 7.90 -9.70
C VAL A 462 -11.18 7.20 -9.76
N VAL A 463 -10.19 7.85 -10.34
CA VAL A 463 -8.82 7.36 -10.40
C VAL A 463 -7.94 8.29 -9.56
N SER A 464 -7.28 7.74 -8.56
CA SER A 464 -6.55 8.49 -7.54
C SER A 464 -5.06 8.24 -7.65
N GLY A 465 -4.29 9.31 -7.85
CA GLY A 465 -2.84 9.27 -8.02
C GLY A 465 -2.25 10.64 -7.73
N GLN A 466 -1.26 11.07 -8.50
CA GLN A 466 -0.77 12.45 -8.45
C GLN A 466 -0.19 12.86 -9.81
N ALA A 467 -0.48 14.07 -10.29
CA ALA A 467 -0.13 14.49 -11.65
C ALA A 467 1.39 14.52 -11.90
N VAL A 468 2.15 14.89 -10.87
CA VAL A 468 3.62 14.76 -10.78
C VAL A 468 3.94 14.28 -9.37
N HIS A 469 4.75 13.23 -9.23
CA HIS A 469 5.02 12.59 -7.94
C HIS A 469 6.49 12.18 -7.80
N ASN A 470 7.32 13.07 -7.26
CA ASN A 470 8.70 12.75 -6.90
C ASN A 470 8.99 13.13 -5.44
N LEU A 471 8.62 12.23 -4.52
CA LEU A 471 8.91 12.37 -3.09
C LEU A 471 10.41 12.39 -2.76
N PRO A 472 11.29 11.58 -3.39
CA PRO A 472 12.73 11.71 -3.18
C PRO A 472 13.26 13.14 -3.39
N ASP A 473 12.85 13.82 -4.48
CA ASP A 473 13.23 15.21 -4.72
C ASP A 473 12.50 16.17 -3.75
N PHE A 474 11.26 15.88 -3.36
CA PHE A 474 10.52 16.68 -2.37
C PHE A 474 11.29 16.75 -1.05
N PHE A 475 11.71 15.59 -0.55
CA PHE A 475 12.49 15.47 0.68
C PHE A 475 13.91 16.03 0.53
N ALA A 476 14.58 15.77 -0.60
CA ALA A 476 15.91 16.34 -0.89
C ALA A 476 15.89 17.89 -0.97
N SER A 477 14.78 18.47 -1.42
CA SER A 477 14.56 19.92 -1.46
C SER A 477 14.25 20.53 -0.08
N ARG A 478 14.16 19.71 0.97
CA ARG A 478 13.71 20.10 2.32
C ARG A 478 12.31 20.71 2.31
N GLY A 479 11.41 20.16 1.48
CA GLY A 479 10.02 20.62 1.37
C GLY A 479 9.88 22.00 0.72
N SER A 480 10.84 22.41 -0.12
CA SER A 480 10.72 23.66 -0.87
C SER A 480 9.50 23.60 -1.78
N LEU A 481 8.58 24.55 -1.60
CA LEU A 481 7.37 24.63 -2.42
C LEU A 481 7.60 25.29 -3.78
N LYS A 482 8.81 25.79 -4.07
CA LYS A 482 9.13 26.34 -5.38
C LYS A 482 9.08 25.22 -6.43
N PRO A 483 8.18 25.31 -7.43
CA PRO A 483 8.05 24.26 -8.44
C PRO A 483 9.36 23.98 -9.16
N ARG A 484 9.67 22.70 -9.38
CA ARG A 484 10.78 22.30 -10.26
C ARG A 484 10.37 22.48 -11.72
N ASP A 485 11.35 22.74 -12.58
CA ASP A 485 11.08 22.91 -14.02
C ASP A 485 10.36 21.68 -14.61
N TYR A 486 10.81 20.47 -14.26
CA TYR A 486 10.17 19.23 -14.73
C TYR A 486 8.74 19.06 -14.20
N THR A 487 8.44 19.61 -13.02
CA THR A 487 7.09 19.56 -12.46
C THR A 487 6.14 20.39 -13.31
N LEU A 488 6.57 21.60 -13.70
CA LEU A 488 5.80 22.48 -14.60
C LEU A 488 5.66 21.88 -16.00
N THR A 489 6.75 21.38 -16.59
CA THR A 489 6.72 20.85 -17.97
C THR A 489 5.95 19.55 -18.08
N PHE A 490 6.03 18.67 -17.08
CA PHE A 490 5.30 17.41 -17.08
C PHE A 490 3.81 17.62 -16.78
N ASP A 491 3.44 18.51 -15.85
CA ASP A 491 2.03 18.85 -15.60
C ASP A 491 1.34 19.39 -16.87
N GLU A 492 1.99 20.30 -17.59
CA GLU A 492 1.42 20.86 -18.82
C GLU A 492 1.37 19.81 -19.95
N ALA A 493 2.38 18.94 -20.06
CA ALA A 493 2.35 17.83 -21.01
C ALA A 493 1.20 16.86 -20.70
N LEU A 494 0.96 16.55 -19.43
CA LEU A 494 -0.16 15.73 -19.00
C LEU A 494 -1.49 16.39 -19.36
N LYS A 495 -1.65 17.69 -19.11
CA LYS A 495 -2.84 18.44 -19.59
C LYS A 495 -3.04 18.28 -21.09
N GLN A 496 -2.00 18.53 -21.89
CA GLN A 496 -2.09 18.45 -23.34
C GLN A 496 -2.51 17.07 -23.81
N ALA A 497 -1.96 16.00 -23.20
CA ALA A 497 -2.34 14.63 -23.51
C ALA A 497 -3.78 14.31 -23.11
N VAL A 498 -4.29 14.87 -22.02
CA VAL A 498 -5.66 14.68 -21.55
C VAL A 498 -6.68 15.44 -22.42
N GLU A 499 -6.41 16.70 -22.74
CA GLU A 499 -7.33 17.63 -23.42
C GLU A 499 -7.34 17.53 -24.94
N VAL A 500 -6.41 16.76 -25.53
CA VAL A 500 -6.40 16.47 -26.96
C VAL A 500 -7.70 15.79 -27.39
N ASP A 501 -7.96 15.82 -28.70
CA ASP A 501 -9.06 15.08 -29.31
C ASP A 501 -9.06 13.61 -28.83
N PRO A 502 -10.21 13.07 -28.40
CA PRO A 502 -10.29 11.70 -27.91
C PRO A 502 -9.68 10.65 -28.85
N ALA A 503 -9.69 10.87 -30.17
CA ALA A 503 -9.09 9.97 -31.15
C ALA A 503 -7.54 9.92 -31.05
N GLU A 504 -6.89 10.98 -30.57
CA GLU A 504 -5.43 11.08 -30.44
C GLU A 504 -4.94 10.81 -29.01
N ARG A 505 -5.85 10.82 -28.02
CA ARG A 505 -5.54 10.74 -26.59
C ARG A 505 -4.66 9.55 -26.22
N ARG A 506 -4.98 8.34 -26.66
CA ARG A 506 -4.19 7.13 -26.33
C ARG A 506 -2.73 7.27 -26.77
N GLY A 507 -2.50 7.81 -27.97
CA GLY A 507 -1.16 8.08 -28.48
C GLY A 507 -0.42 9.13 -27.65
N LYS A 508 -1.07 10.25 -27.35
CA LYS A 508 -0.47 11.33 -26.55
C LYS A 508 -0.17 10.91 -25.11
N MET A 509 -1.04 10.12 -24.50
CA MET A 509 -0.80 9.53 -23.19
C MET A 509 0.42 8.60 -23.23
N ALA A 510 0.55 7.75 -24.25
CA ALA A 510 1.71 6.87 -24.40
C ALA A 510 3.03 7.64 -24.62
N GLU A 511 3.00 8.81 -25.24
CA GLU A 511 4.16 9.70 -25.38
C GLU A 511 4.66 10.25 -24.04
N LEU A 512 3.78 10.44 -23.03
CA LEU A 512 4.18 10.93 -21.70
C LEU A 512 5.23 10.03 -21.04
N LEU A 513 5.05 8.71 -21.11
CA LEU A 513 5.97 7.73 -20.50
C LEU A 513 7.34 7.70 -21.18
N LYS A 514 7.46 8.26 -22.39
CA LYS A 514 8.68 8.31 -23.19
C LYS A 514 9.43 9.64 -23.07
N ARG A 515 8.85 10.64 -22.41
CA ARG A 515 9.50 11.94 -22.24
C ARG A 515 10.80 11.80 -21.45
N GLY A 516 11.81 12.60 -21.79
CA GLY A 516 13.10 12.59 -21.09
C GLY A 516 13.00 13.00 -19.61
N ASP A 517 11.95 13.74 -19.23
CA ASP A 517 11.67 14.13 -17.85
C ASP A 517 10.70 13.18 -17.11
N ALA A 518 10.17 12.13 -17.77
CA ALA A 518 9.12 11.28 -17.20
C ALA A 518 9.55 10.59 -15.90
N ARG A 519 10.73 9.97 -15.87
CA ARG A 519 11.26 9.31 -14.66
C ARG A 519 11.71 10.30 -13.58
N LYS A 520 11.90 11.57 -13.94
CA LYS A 520 12.16 12.62 -12.97
C LYS A 520 10.86 13.14 -12.37
N ALA A 521 9.81 13.28 -13.16
CA ALA A 521 8.47 13.61 -12.68
C ALA A 521 7.87 12.48 -11.84
N HIS A 522 8.20 11.23 -12.19
CA HIS A 522 7.67 9.99 -11.61
C HIS A 522 8.76 8.92 -11.57
N PRO A 523 9.53 8.78 -10.47
CA PRO A 523 10.58 7.75 -10.35
C PRO A 523 10.07 6.35 -10.70
N THR A 524 8.83 6.08 -10.31
CA THR A 524 8.00 4.94 -10.68
C THR A 524 6.63 5.48 -11.12
N PHE A 525 5.91 4.78 -12.00
CA PHE A 525 4.71 5.34 -12.64
C PHE A 525 3.39 5.05 -11.92
N GLU A 526 3.39 4.39 -10.77
CA GLU A 526 2.17 4.00 -10.04
C GLU A 526 1.25 5.18 -9.71
N HIS A 527 1.81 6.36 -9.43
CA HIS A 527 1.02 7.58 -9.18
C HIS A 527 0.51 8.26 -10.46
N LEU A 528 1.11 7.96 -11.60
CA LEU A 528 0.71 8.48 -12.91
C LEU A 528 -0.33 7.58 -13.61
N LEU A 529 -0.17 6.27 -13.55
CA LEU A 529 -1.00 5.29 -14.27
C LEU A 529 -2.51 5.35 -13.97
N PRO A 530 -3.00 5.81 -12.79
CA PRO A 530 -4.42 6.07 -12.59
C PRO A 530 -5.03 6.97 -13.68
N VAL A 531 -4.35 8.02 -14.13
CA VAL A 531 -4.89 8.90 -15.19
C VAL A 531 -5.00 8.20 -16.54
N PHE A 532 -4.20 7.16 -16.81
CA PHE A 532 -4.33 6.33 -18.01
C PHE A 532 -5.62 5.51 -17.97
N VAL A 533 -5.95 4.92 -16.80
CA VAL A 533 -7.24 4.28 -16.59
C VAL A 533 -8.38 5.28 -16.77
N GLY A 534 -8.23 6.48 -16.21
CA GLY A 534 -9.23 7.55 -16.35
C GLY A 534 -9.46 7.95 -17.81
N ALA A 535 -8.38 8.10 -18.58
CA ALA A 535 -8.43 8.44 -20.00
C ALA A 535 -9.11 7.35 -20.84
N GLY A 536 -8.82 6.07 -20.58
CA GLY A 536 -9.49 4.94 -21.20
C GLY A 536 -10.97 4.86 -20.86
N ALA A 537 -11.32 5.03 -19.57
CA ALA A 537 -12.70 5.04 -19.11
C ALA A 537 -13.51 6.24 -19.64
N GLY A 538 -12.82 7.35 -19.94
CA GLY A 538 -13.38 8.52 -20.62
C GLY A 538 -13.85 8.21 -22.04
N GLY A 539 -13.25 7.24 -22.72
CA GLY A 539 -13.62 6.85 -24.08
C GLY A 539 -13.60 8.05 -25.04
N LYS A 540 -14.75 8.31 -25.68
CA LYS A 540 -14.92 9.42 -26.64
C LYS A 540 -15.17 10.78 -25.98
N ASP A 541 -15.27 10.83 -24.67
CA ASP A 541 -15.51 12.09 -23.99
C ASP A 541 -14.28 12.98 -24.01
N ARG A 542 -14.48 14.30 -24.04
CA ARG A 542 -13.39 15.26 -23.88
C ARG A 542 -12.85 15.20 -22.45
N GLY A 543 -11.52 15.20 -22.33
CA GLY A 543 -10.82 15.43 -21.09
C GLY A 543 -10.65 16.93 -20.85
N VAL A 544 -10.75 17.39 -19.61
CA VAL A 544 -10.53 18.78 -19.21
C VAL A 544 -9.71 18.84 -17.92
N ARG A 545 -8.74 19.75 -17.83
CA ARG A 545 -8.07 20.08 -16.56
C ARG A 545 -9.00 20.96 -15.74
N LEU A 546 -9.47 20.46 -14.61
CA LEU A 546 -10.30 21.22 -13.68
C LEU A 546 -9.48 22.24 -12.90
N TRP A 547 -8.30 21.80 -12.47
CA TRP A 547 -7.40 22.59 -11.64
C TRP A 547 -5.99 21.97 -11.64
N THR A 548 -4.98 22.78 -11.34
CA THR A 548 -3.64 22.31 -11.01
C THR A 548 -2.96 23.32 -10.10
N MET A 549 -1.99 22.83 -9.33
CA MET A 549 -1.03 23.62 -8.59
C MET A 549 0.24 22.77 -8.49
N CYS A 550 1.33 23.28 -9.05
CA CYS A 550 2.64 22.68 -8.90
C CYS A 550 3.29 23.22 -7.62
N GLU A 551 3.87 22.35 -6.81
CA GLU A 551 4.55 22.69 -5.55
C GLU A 551 5.77 21.80 -5.38
N GLY A 552 6.96 22.40 -5.37
CA GLY A 552 8.19 21.62 -5.33
C GLY A 552 8.24 20.61 -6.49
N SER A 553 8.37 19.34 -6.14
CA SER A 553 8.42 18.21 -7.07
C SER A 553 7.08 17.47 -7.25
N VAL A 554 5.97 18.05 -6.82
CA VAL A 554 4.62 17.47 -6.95
C VAL A 554 3.64 18.38 -7.69
N SER A 555 2.59 17.80 -8.27
CA SER A 555 1.48 18.56 -8.86
C SER A 555 0.12 18.01 -8.44
N TRP A 556 -0.79 18.93 -8.10
CA TRP A 556 -2.18 18.67 -7.74
C TRP A 556 -3.16 18.67 -8.93
N GLY A 557 -2.69 18.40 -10.14
CA GLY A 557 -3.53 18.33 -11.33
C GLY A 557 -4.77 17.46 -11.12
N MET A 558 -5.95 17.98 -11.48
CA MET A 558 -7.23 17.27 -11.44
C MET A 558 -7.86 17.32 -12.82
N PHE A 559 -8.39 16.20 -13.29
CA PHE A 559 -8.99 16.09 -14.61
C PHE A 559 -10.37 15.46 -14.55
N ARG A 560 -11.23 15.84 -15.49
CA ARG A 560 -12.53 15.21 -15.73
C ARG A 560 -12.60 14.72 -17.17
N PHE A 561 -13.20 13.55 -17.39
CA PHE A 561 -13.60 13.07 -18.71
C PHE A 561 -15.12 12.95 -18.75
N GLY A 562 -15.75 13.60 -19.72
CA GLY A 562 -17.21 13.67 -19.83
C GLY A 562 -17.78 14.95 -19.25
N ASP A 563 -18.99 15.28 -19.70
CA ASP A 563 -19.74 16.44 -19.22
C ASP A 563 -20.53 16.10 -17.97
N LEU A 564 -20.91 17.14 -17.23
CA LEU A 564 -21.83 16.99 -16.10
C LEU A 564 -23.24 16.73 -16.64
N PRO A 565 -24.07 15.98 -15.90
CA PRO A 565 -25.50 15.90 -16.20
C PRO A 565 -26.10 17.30 -16.32
N GLU A 566 -26.82 17.58 -17.41
CA GLU A 566 -27.58 18.83 -17.54
C GLU A 566 -28.60 18.92 -16.39
N GLU A 567 -28.63 20.04 -15.68
CA GLU A 567 -29.73 20.33 -14.76
C GLU A 567 -31.00 20.44 -15.61
N SER A 568 -32.01 19.62 -15.31
CA SER A 568 -33.34 19.84 -15.87
C SER A 568 -33.85 21.18 -15.35
N VAL A 569 -33.73 22.22 -16.17
CA VAL A 569 -34.43 23.48 -15.97
C VAL A 569 -35.91 23.13 -15.95
N ARG A 570 -36.50 23.04 -14.76
CA ARG A 570 -37.96 23.11 -14.64
C ARG A 570 -38.30 24.55 -15.00
N GLU A 571 -38.78 24.76 -16.21
CA GLU A 571 -39.60 25.93 -16.53
C GLU A 571 -40.67 26.03 -15.44
N LYS A 572 -40.48 26.97 -14.52
CA LYS A 572 -41.60 27.46 -13.72
C LYS A 572 -42.36 28.37 -14.67
N ASP A 573 -43.50 27.86 -15.12
CA ASP A 573 -44.54 28.63 -15.79
C ASP A 573 -44.63 30.03 -15.17
N VAL A 574 -44.38 31.05 -15.99
CA VAL A 574 -44.84 32.41 -15.73
C VAL A 574 -46.36 32.36 -15.85
N GLY A 575 -47.01 32.07 -14.73
CA GLY A 575 -48.43 32.29 -14.55
C GLY A 575 -48.68 33.78 -14.37
N GLU A 576 -48.83 34.49 -15.47
CA GLU A 576 -49.55 35.75 -15.51
C GLU A 576 -51.02 35.45 -15.14
N LYS A 577 -51.45 35.85 -13.93
CA LYS A 577 -52.85 36.12 -13.57
C LYS A 577 -52.99 36.77 -12.18
N ASP A 578 -53.45 38.02 -12.24
CA ASP A 578 -54.36 38.73 -11.34
C ASP A 578 -53.97 39.08 -9.88
N LEU A 579 -53.95 40.41 -9.68
CA LEU A 579 -54.01 41.24 -8.46
C LEU A 579 -52.69 41.70 -7.81
#